data_AF-A0A2V9QWQ4-F1
#
_entry.id   AF-A0A2V9QWQ4-F1
#
_cell.length_a   1.000
_cell.length_b   1.000
_cell.length_c   1.000
_cell.angle_alpha   90.00
_cell.angle_beta   90.00
_cell.angle_gamma   90.00
#
_symmetry.space_group_name_H-M   'P 1'
#
loop_
_entity.id
_entity.type
_entity.pdbx_description
1 polymer ?
#
loop_
_entity_poly.entity_id
_entity_poly.type
_entity_poly.pdbx_seq_one_letter_code
_entity_poly.pdbx_strand_id
1 'polypeptide(L)'
;GKDLLVTVVNPHTTQVREAEITIRGGSASSAMATTLSHSDIHARNTFDNREAVIPQKKESVVRNGVVVHTFPAASVTALSIHLT
;
A
#
# COMPACT_ATOMS: atom_id res chain seq x y z
N GLY A 1 0.46 -13.86 -16.91
CA GLY A 1 0.91 -13.58 -15.53
C GLY A 1 -0.28 -13.65 -14.61
N LYS A 2 -0.11 -14.12 -13.37
CA LYS A 2 -1.14 -14.11 -12.32
C LYS A 2 -0.85 -13.03 -11.27
N ASP A 3 0.00 -12.06 -11.61
CA ASP A 3 0.43 -11.00 -10.71
C ASP A 3 -0.06 -9.67 -11.25
N LEU A 4 -0.78 -8.93 -10.41
CA LEU A 4 -1.27 -7.59 -10.68
C LEU A 4 -0.58 -6.63 -9.73
N LEU A 5 0.11 -5.62 -10.28
CA LEU A 5 0.65 -4.51 -9.51
C LEU A 5 -0.28 -3.31 -9.60
N VAL A 6 -0.73 -2.80 -8.45
CA VAL A 6 -1.52 -1.57 -8.35
C VAL A 6 -0.77 -0.57 -7.49
N THR A 7 -0.53 0.63 -8.01
CA THR A 7 0.02 1.75 -7.22
C THR A 7 -1.10 2.68 -6.78
N VAL A 8 -1.11 3.03 -5.49
CA VAL A 8 -2.13 3.87 -4.87
C VAL A 8 -1.46 4.99 -4.11
N VAL A 9 -1.98 6.20 -4.24
CA VAL A 9 -1.56 7.37 -3.47
C VAL A 9 -2.71 7.79 -2.58
N ASN A 10 -2.45 7.96 -1.28
CA ASN A 10 -3.33 8.74 -0.41
C ASN A 10 -2.71 10.14 -0.23
N PRO A 11 -3.18 11.15 -0.99
CA PRO A 11 -2.62 12.49 -0.92
C PRO A 11 -3.06 13.26 0.32
N HIS A 12 -4.01 12.73 1.11
CA HIS A 12 -4.50 13.42 2.29
C HIS A 12 -3.41 13.44 3.36
N THR A 13 -3.04 14.62 3.82
CA THR A 13 -1.89 14.81 4.73
C THR A 13 -2.13 14.27 6.14
N THR A 14 -3.38 14.20 6.59
CA THR A 14 -3.73 13.77 7.96
C THR A 14 -4.72 12.61 8.09
N GLN A 15 -5.43 12.22 7.02
CA GLN A 15 -6.48 11.21 7.11
C GLN A 15 -6.03 9.91 6.45
N VAL A 16 -6.15 8.82 7.20
CA VAL A 16 -6.06 7.46 6.67
C VAL A 16 -7.27 7.17 5.78
N ARG A 17 -7.12 6.26 4.82
CA ARG A 17 -8.20 5.82 3.93
C ARG A 17 -8.21 4.31 3.84
N GLU A 18 -9.33 3.69 4.20
CA GLU A 18 -9.58 2.29 3.88
C GLU A 18 -10.27 2.19 2.51
N ALA A 19 -9.88 1.19 1.72
CA ALA A 19 -10.54 0.89 0.47
C ALA A 19 -10.63 -0.62 0.23
N GLU A 20 -11.68 -1.00 -0.51
CA GLU A 20 -11.83 -2.33 -1.08
C GLU A 20 -11.45 -2.29 -2.57
N ILE A 21 -10.68 -3.28 -3.00
CA ILE A 21 -10.17 -3.39 -4.37
C ILE A 21 -10.72 -4.68 -4.97
N THR A 22 -11.71 -4.52 -5.84
CA THR A 22 -12.35 -5.61 -6.59
C THR A 22 -11.69 -5.76 -7.95
N ILE A 23 -11.35 -7.00 -8.32
CA ILE A 23 -10.70 -7.33 -9.58
C ILE A 23 -11.76 -7.85 -10.53
N ARG A 24 -12.09 -7.08 -11.58
CA ARG A 24 -13.07 -7.54 -12.57
C ARG A 24 -12.47 -8.68 -13.39
N GLY A 25 -13.21 -9.79 -13.51
CA GLY A 25 -12.79 -10.96 -14.28
C GLY A 25 -11.79 -11.88 -13.55
N GLY A 26 -11.56 -11.66 -12.25
CA GLY A 26 -10.69 -12.52 -11.44
C GLY A 26 -10.95 -12.34 -9.95
N SER A 27 -10.14 -13.00 -9.13
CA SER A 27 -10.16 -12.83 -7.67
C SER A 27 -8.73 -12.83 -7.12
N ALA A 28 -8.51 -12.07 -6.04
CA ALA A 28 -7.25 -12.10 -5.33
C ALA A 28 -7.13 -13.38 -4.48
N SER A 29 -5.97 -14.03 -4.55
CA SER A 29 -5.59 -15.12 -3.65
C SER A 29 -4.76 -14.60 -2.47
N SER A 30 -3.92 -13.59 -2.70
CA SER A 30 -3.13 -12.90 -1.67
C SER A 30 -2.71 -11.50 -2.15
N ALA A 31 -2.32 -10.64 -1.23
CA ALA A 31 -1.84 -9.31 -1.55
C ALA A 31 -0.77 -8.82 -0.55
N MET A 32 0.29 -8.19 -1.06
CA MET A 32 1.37 -7.60 -0.29
C MET A 32 1.48 -6.11 -0.63
N ALA A 33 1.39 -5.26 0.39
CA ALA A 33 1.61 -3.83 0.26
C ALA A 33 3.07 -3.48 0.56
N THR A 34 3.66 -2.61 -0.25
CA THR A 34 4.90 -1.91 0.05
C THR A 34 4.60 -0.42 0.10
N THR A 35 4.61 0.17 1.29
CA THR A 35 4.14 1.54 1.53
C THR A 35 5.29 2.43 1.95
N LEU A 36 5.43 3.59 1.29
CA LEU A 36 6.27 4.69 1.72
C LEU A 36 5.37 5.75 2.38
N SER A 37 5.65 6.07 3.65
CA SER A 37 4.92 7.08 4.42
C SER A 37 5.74 7.47 5.65
N HIS A 38 5.40 8.61 6.26
CA HIS A 38 5.94 9.07 7.52
C HIS A 38 4.88 9.94 8.23
N SER A 39 4.91 10.05 9.56
CA SER A 39 3.94 10.85 10.33
C SER A 39 4.14 12.37 10.16
N ASP A 40 5.38 12.78 9.89
CA ASP A 40 5.75 14.13 9.47
C ASP A 40 5.96 14.18 7.95
N ILE A 41 5.18 15.03 7.26
CA ILE A 41 5.25 15.24 5.80
C ILE A 41 6.53 15.94 5.33
N HIS A 42 7.31 16.52 6.24
CA HIS A 42 8.60 17.15 5.96
C HIS A 42 9.80 16.22 6.20
N ALA A 43 9.55 14.99 6.66
CA ALA A 43 10.61 14.03 6.92
C ALA A 43 11.36 13.64 5.64
N ARG A 44 12.66 13.44 5.79
CA ARG A 44 13.58 13.08 4.71
C ARG A 44 14.77 12.31 5.24
N ASN A 45 15.39 11.53 4.37
CA ASN A 45 16.65 10.87 4.68
C ASN A 45 17.80 11.90 4.65
N THR A 46 18.70 11.81 5.62
CA THR A 46 19.94 12.61 5.72
C THR A 46 21.14 11.65 5.80
N PHE A 47 22.37 12.18 5.80
CA PHE A 47 23.55 11.34 5.98
C PHE A 47 23.60 10.67 7.36
N ASP A 48 23.12 11.39 8.39
CA ASP A 48 23.07 10.93 9.78
C ASP A 48 21.85 10.04 10.05
N ASN A 49 20.77 10.18 9.26
CA ASN A 49 19.56 9.37 9.36
C ASN A 49 19.11 8.91 7.97
N ARG A 50 19.75 7.84 7.48
CA ARG A 50 19.62 7.37 6.09
C ARG A 50 18.32 6.67 5.78
N GLU A 51 17.63 6.18 6.81
CA GLU A 51 16.46 5.31 6.68
C GLU A 51 15.24 5.87 7.41
N ALA A 52 15.18 7.19 7.61
CA ALA A 52 14.05 7.88 8.23
C ALA A 52 12.72 7.63 7.49
N VAL A 53 12.79 7.57 6.16
CA VAL A 53 11.66 7.38 5.26
C VAL A 53 12.02 6.30 4.26
N ILE A 54 11.58 5.07 4.53
CA ILE A 54 11.81 3.89 3.69
C ILE A 54 10.52 3.09 3.49
N PRO A 55 10.37 2.38 2.36
CA PRO A 55 9.17 1.57 2.13
C PRO A 55 9.09 0.41 3.11
N GLN A 56 7.92 0.20 3.70
CA GLN A 56 7.62 -0.90 4.61
C GLN A 56 6.70 -1.91 3.94
N LYS A 57 6.98 -3.21 4.13
CA LYS A 57 6.15 -4.29 3.61
C LYS A 57 5.11 -4.74 4.63
N LYS A 58 3.88 -4.96 4.17
CA LYS A 58 2.79 -5.47 5.01
C LYS A 58 1.79 -6.26 4.17
N GLU A 59 1.38 -7.42 4.66
CA GLU A 59 0.29 -8.17 4.04
C GLU A 59 -1.01 -7.38 4.06
N SER A 60 -1.73 -7.40 2.95
CA SER A 60 -3.07 -6.84 2.85
C SER A 60 -4.10 -7.94 3.07
N VAL A 61 -5.24 -7.55 3.64
CA VAL A 61 -6.29 -8.52 3.94
C VAL A 61 -6.99 -8.89 2.64
N VAL A 62 -7.19 -10.19 2.38
CA VAL A 62 -8.01 -10.67 1.28
C VAL A 62 -9.25 -11.36 1.84
N ARG A 63 -10.44 -10.89 1.49
CA ARG A 63 -11.74 -11.46 1.91
C ARG A 63 -12.56 -11.77 0.69
N ASN A 64 -12.94 -13.03 0.50
CA ASN A 64 -13.77 -13.47 -0.63
C ASN A 64 -13.24 -13.00 -2.00
N GLY A 65 -11.91 -12.99 -2.19
CA GLY A 65 -11.28 -12.55 -3.44
C GLY A 65 -11.12 -11.03 -3.61
N VAL A 66 -11.55 -10.23 -2.63
CA VAL A 66 -11.41 -8.76 -2.59
C VAL A 66 -10.27 -8.38 -1.67
N VAL A 67 -9.41 -7.44 -2.10
CA VAL A 67 -8.34 -6.90 -1.24
C VAL A 67 -8.91 -5.73 -0.43
N VAL A 68 -8.72 -5.76 0.89
CA VAL A 68 -9.03 -4.66 1.81
C VAL A 68 -7.72 -4.10 2.36
N HIS A 69 -7.49 -2.80 2.19
CA HIS A 69 -6.27 -2.15 2.64
C HIS A 69 -6.54 -0.75 3.22
N THR A 70 -5.90 -0.47 4.36
CA THR A 70 -5.87 0.88 4.95
C THR A 70 -4.59 1.58 4.54
N PHE A 71 -4.73 2.61 3.70
CA PHE A 71 -3.64 3.48 3.26
C PHE A 71 -3.38 4.57 4.32
N PRO A 72 -2.15 4.68 4.85
CA PRO A 72 -1.79 5.78 5.74
C PRO A 72 -1.99 7.15 5.10
N ALA A 73 -2.09 8.21 5.90
CA ALA A 73 -2.00 9.58 5.41
C ALA A 73 -0.66 9.82 4.69
N ALA A 74 -0.62 10.74 3.71
CA ALA A 74 0.57 11.12 2.96
C ALA A 74 1.41 9.90 2.52
N SER A 75 0.77 8.97 1.81
CA SER A 75 1.41 7.69 1.48
C SER A 75 1.34 7.35 0.00
N VAL A 76 2.35 6.59 -0.44
CA VAL A 76 2.38 5.89 -1.72
C VAL A 76 2.53 4.41 -1.42
N THR A 77 1.65 3.58 -1.97
CA THR A 77 1.66 2.13 -1.75
C THR A 77 1.68 1.39 -3.08
N ALA A 78 2.58 0.42 -3.20
CA ALA A 78 2.57 -0.59 -4.25
C ALA A 78 1.93 -1.88 -3.71
N LEU A 79 0.77 -2.28 -4.24
CA LEU A 79 0.08 -3.51 -3.92
C LEU A 79 0.40 -4.56 -4.98
N SER A 80 1.16 -5.57 -4.58
CA SER A 80 1.37 -6.79 -5.37
C SER A 80 0.27 -7.78 -5.04
N ILE A 81 -0.61 -8.06 -5.99
CA ILE A 81 -1.77 -8.93 -5.82
C ILE A 81 -1.58 -10.19 -6.67
N HIS A 82 -1.63 -11.35 -6.03
CA HIS A 82 -1.68 -12.63 -6.72
C HIS A 82 -3.14 -12.98 -7.03
N LEU A 83 -3.40 -13.37 -8.27
CA LEU A 83 -4.71 -13.78 -8.77
C LEU A 83 -4.89 -15.29 -8.66
N THR A 84 -6.12 -15.74 -8.49
CA THR A 84 -6.52 -17.16 -8.53
C THR A 84 -6.32 -17.79 -9.91
#